data_AF-A0A9D7FQ38-F1
#
_entry.id   AF-A0A9D7FQ38-F1
#
_cell.length_a   1.000
_cell.length_b   1.000
_cell.length_c   1.000
_cell.angle_alpha   90.00
_cell.angle_beta   90.00
_cell.angle_gamma   90.00
#
_symmetry.space_group_name_H-M   'P 1'
#
loop_
_entity.id
_entity.type
_entity.pdbx_description
1 polymer ?
#
loop_
_entity_poly.entity_id
_entity_poly.type
_entity_poly.pdbx_seq_one_letter_code
_entity_poly.pdbx_strand_id
1 'polypeptide(L)'
;MIRVIISFILLSFFIYSASGNDGAKLCKAVSKGKFNKVERIVKRHVNGLPESKESDSGNPAYRSMDQNIDSLKKWFKSMDCVDDAFDDKCQNKIAIYPGWSIVGVIFKTDAGLAEKCFSIQKGTTGTINILGWRPKISRTKNKLVYKIMYNCPGFIDEQKKNCVKSK
;
A
#
# COMPACT_ATOMS: atom_id res chain seq x y z
N MET A 1 11.78 -7.20 46.74
CA MET A 1 11.98 -7.78 45.40
C MET A 1 10.68 -7.90 44.57
N ILE A 2 9.55 -8.33 45.14
CA ILE A 2 8.28 -8.52 44.40
C ILE A 2 7.71 -7.23 43.76
N ARG A 3 7.88 -6.06 44.39
CA ARG A 3 7.41 -4.77 43.84
C ARG A 3 8.14 -4.30 42.58
N VAL A 4 9.37 -4.73 42.34
CA VAL A 4 10.16 -4.32 41.16
C VAL A 4 9.74 -5.11 39.91
N ILE A 5 9.32 -6.36 40.09
CA ILE A 5 8.89 -7.23 38.98
C ILE A 5 7.56 -6.76 38.38
N ILE A 6 6.62 -6.30 39.22
CA ILE A 6 5.31 -5.78 38.77
C ILE A 6 5.47 -4.49 37.94
N SER A 7 6.45 -3.65 38.26
CA SER A 7 6.71 -2.41 37.53
C SER A 7 7.29 -2.65 36.13
N PHE A 8 8.11 -3.71 35.94
CA PHE A 8 8.64 -4.07 34.63
C PHE A 8 7.58 -4.68 33.69
N ILE A 9 6.61 -5.43 34.24
CA ILE A 9 5.52 -6.02 33.45
C ILE A 9 4.58 -4.93 32.91
N LEU A 10 4.25 -3.91 33.71
CA LEU A 10 3.40 -2.79 33.27
C LEU A 10 4.08 -1.88 32.23
N LEU A 11 5.41 -1.73 32.28
CA LEU A 11 6.15 -0.91 31.30
C LEU A 11 6.24 -1.59 29.92
N SER A 12 6.26 -2.93 29.88
CA SER A 12 6.26 -3.69 28.62
C SER A 12 4.93 -3.64 27.86
N PHE A 13 3.82 -3.33 28.54
CA PHE A 13 2.50 -3.23 27.91
C PHE A 13 2.26 -1.90 27.18
N PHE A 14 2.98 -0.83 27.54
CA PHE A 14 2.78 0.50 26.94
C PHE A 14 3.49 0.70 25.60
N ILE A 15 4.51 -0.10 25.28
CA ILE A 15 5.32 0.11 24.07
C ILE A 15 4.66 -0.51 22.82
N TYR A 16 3.66 -1.39 22.97
CA TYR A 16 3.02 -2.07 21.83
C TYR A 16 1.94 -1.26 21.11
N SER A 17 1.53 -0.09 21.59
CA SER A 17 0.33 0.61 21.09
C SER A 17 0.59 1.73 20.06
N ALA A 18 1.83 1.97 19.64
CA ALA A 18 2.17 3.12 18.78
C ALA A 18 1.81 2.95 17.29
N SER A 19 1.41 1.76 16.84
CA SER A 19 1.09 1.44 15.43
C SER A 19 -0.41 1.22 15.14
N GLY A 20 -1.29 1.40 16.12
CA GLY A 20 -2.71 1.00 16.05
C GLY A 20 -3.72 1.99 15.46
N ASN A 21 -3.34 3.17 14.96
CA ASN A 21 -4.31 4.28 14.75
C ASN A 21 -4.53 4.71 13.28
N ASP A 22 -3.77 4.18 12.31
CA ASP A 22 -3.96 4.62 10.92
C ASP A 22 -5.26 4.08 10.28
N GLY A 23 -5.67 2.86 10.64
CA GLY A 23 -6.96 2.29 10.21
C GLY A 23 -8.15 3.09 10.74
N ALA A 24 -8.19 3.37 12.04
CA ALA A 24 -9.25 4.19 12.65
C ALA A 24 -9.30 5.62 12.08
N LYS A 25 -8.14 6.25 11.87
CA LYS A 25 -8.04 7.58 11.23
C LYS A 25 -8.52 7.56 9.79
N LEU A 26 -8.24 6.49 9.04
CA LEU A 26 -8.68 6.31 7.66
C LEU A 26 -10.20 6.13 7.63
N CYS A 27 -10.75 5.22 8.43
CA CYS A 27 -12.20 4.97 8.47
C CYS A 27 -13.00 6.20 8.90
N LYS A 28 -12.50 6.97 9.88
CA LYS A 28 -13.11 8.26 10.25
C LYS A 28 -13.07 9.30 9.11
N ALA A 29 -12.08 9.23 8.23
CA ALA A 29 -12.01 10.11 7.06
C ALA A 29 -12.95 9.63 5.95
N VAL A 30 -13.04 8.32 5.75
CA VAL A 30 -13.93 7.65 4.79
C VAL A 30 -15.39 7.92 5.12
N SER A 31 -15.82 7.71 6.37
CA SER A 31 -17.22 7.89 6.78
C SER A 31 -17.73 9.29 6.40
N LYS A 32 -16.89 10.30 6.67
CA LYS A 32 -17.13 11.72 6.37
C LYS A 32 -16.87 12.13 4.91
N GLY A 33 -16.57 11.20 4.00
CA GLY A 33 -16.25 11.48 2.60
C GLY A 33 -15.00 12.36 2.38
N LYS A 34 -14.10 12.47 3.36
CA LYS A 34 -12.90 13.35 3.30
C LYS A 34 -11.77 12.67 2.53
N PHE A 35 -11.97 12.42 1.24
CA PHE A 35 -11.06 11.63 0.41
C PHE A 35 -9.64 12.23 0.27
N ASN A 36 -9.47 13.55 0.31
CA ASN A 36 -8.13 14.16 0.34
C ASN A 36 -7.31 13.72 1.58
N LYS A 37 -8.00 13.43 2.70
CA LYS A 37 -7.35 12.89 3.91
C LYS A 37 -7.07 11.40 3.78
N VAL A 38 -7.98 10.64 3.15
CA VAL A 38 -7.78 9.22 2.82
C VAL A 38 -6.52 9.07 1.95
N GLU A 39 -6.44 9.82 0.85
CA GLU A 39 -5.28 9.84 -0.05
C GLU A 39 -3.98 10.13 0.70
N ARG A 40 -3.96 11.13 1.59
CA ARG A 40 -2.76 11.43 2.39
C ARG A 40 -2.33 10.26 3.28
N ILE A 41 -3.27 9.56 3.90
CA ILE A 41 -2.99 8.40 4.76
C ILE A 41 -2.47 7.24 3.92
N VAL A 42 -3.14 6.92 2.81
CA VAL A 42 -2.72 5.86 1.88
C VAL A 42 -1.33 6.15 1.31
N LYS A 43 -1.08 7.38 0.85
CA LYS A 43 0.24 7.81 0.36
C LYS A 43 1.33 7.61 1.41
N ARG A 44 1.05 7.93 2.68
CA ARG A 44 2.00 7.69 3.78
C ARG A 44 2.26 6.20 3.97
N HIS A 45 1.21 5.38 3.99
CA HIS A 45 1.34 3.93 4.15
C HIS A 45 2.16 3.32 3.00
N VAL A 46 1.82 3.62 1.74
CA VAL A 46 2.55 3.14 0.55
C VAL A 46 4.02 3.55 0.59
N ASN A 47 4.32 4.79 0.95
CA ASN A 47 5.70 5.28 1.04
C ASN A 47 6.49 4.70 2.22
N GLY A 48 5.80 4.18 3.24
CA GLY A 48 6.39 3.53 4.41
C GLY A 48 6.60 2.02 4.24
N LEU A 49 6.08 1.41 3.17
CA LEU A 49 6.37 0.02 2.86
C LEU A 49 7.87 -0.16 2.57
N PRO A 50 8.47 -1.26 3.04
CA PRO A 50 9.89 -1.51 2.83
C PRO A 50 10.19 -1.68 1.33
N GLU A 51 11.42 -1.32 0.97
CA GLU A 51 11.94 -1.66 -0.35
C GLU A 51 11.99 -3.18 -0.52
N SER A 52 11.54 -3.65 -1.68
CA SER A 52 11.44 -5.07 -1.99
C SER A 52 12.84 -5.61 -2.25
N LYS A 53 13.19 -6.75 -1.65
CA LYS A 53 14.51 -7.38 -1.84
C LYS A 53 14.59 -8.02 -3.22
N GLU A 54 15.74 -7.88 -3.90
CA GLU A 54 16.07 -8.73 -5.04
C GLU A 54 16.22 -10.18 -4.54
N SER A 55 15.59 -11.14 -5.24
CA SER A 55 15.85 -12.58 -5.07
C SER A 55 16.82 -13.03 -6.17
N ASP A 56 17.59 -14.09 -5.97
CA ASP A 56 18.63 -14.50 -6.93
C ASP A 56 18.10 -15.22 -8.20
N SER A 57 16.79 -15.19 -8.45
CA SER A 57 16.14 -16.03 -9.47
C SER A 57 15.26 -15.21 -10.43
N GLY A 58 15.64 -15.15 -11.71
CA GLY A 58 14.82 -14.81 -12.90
C GLY A 58 13.59 -13.90 -12.67
N ASN A 59 13.82 -12.59 -12.80
CA ASN A 59 12.90 -11.45 -12.60
C ASN A 59 12.33 -11.23 -11.16
N PRO A 60 13.21 -11.02 -10.17
CA PRO A 60 12.90 -11.04 -8.74
C PRO A 60 12.20 -9.78 -8.22
N ALA A 61 12.55 -8.64 -8.81
CA ALA A 61 12.08 -7.34 -8.39
C ALA A 61 10.55 -7.19 -8.58
N TYR A 62 10.00 -7.77 -9.65
CA TYR A 62 8.56 -7.73 -9.91
C TYR A 62 7.77 -8.58 -8.91
N ARG A 63 8.20 -9.83 -8.65
CA ARG A 63 7.55 -10.70 -7.66
C ARG A 63 7.52 -10.10 -6.26
N SER A 64 8.61 -9.47 -5.83
CA SER A 64 8.70 -8.86 -4.51
C SER A 64 7.86 -7.57 -4.39
N MET A 65 7.71 -6.79 -5.47
CA MET A 65 6.79 -5.65 -5.50
C MET A 65 5.32 -6.06 -5.55
N ASP A 66 4.99 -7.18 -6.19
CA ASP A 66 3.64 -7.75 -6.17
C ASP A 66 3.23 -8.17 -4.75
N GLN A 67 4.16 -8.72 -3.96
CA GLN A 67 3.92 -9.00 -2.53
C GLN A 67 3.61 -7.73 -1.73
N ASN A 68 4.25 -6.60 -2.05
CA ASN A 68 3.95 -5.31 -1.43
C ASN A 68 2.56 -4.79 -1.86
N ILE A 69 2.13 -5.03 -3.09
CA ILE A 69 0.76 -4.72 -3.55
C ILE A 69 -0.26 -5.61 -2.82
N ASP A 70 -0.01 -6.90 -2.68
CA ASP A 70 -0.87 -7.81 -1.92
C ASP A 70 -0.93 -7.43 -0.44
N SER A 71 0.19 -6.98 0.15
CA SER A 71 0.25 -6.46 1.51
C SER A 71 -0.61 -5.20 1.67
N LEU A 72 -0.55 -4.28 0.70
CA LEU A 72 -1.41 -3.09 0.67
C LEU A 72 -2.90 -3.45 0.58
N LYS A 73 -3.26 -4.40 -0.30
CA LYS A 73 -4.63 -4.92 -0.39
C LYS A 73 -5.10 -5.53 0.93
N LYS A 74 -4.26 -6.35 1.56
CA LYS A 74 -4.56 -6.96 2.86
C LYS A 74 -4.76 -5.89 3.93
N TRP A 75 -3.94 -4.84 3.92
CA TRP A 75 -4.09 -3.69 4.81
C TRP A 75 -5.45 -3.00 4.62
N PHE A 76 -5.89 -2.75 3.38
CA PHE A 76 -7.24 -2.23 3.13
C PHE A 76 -8.33 -3.18 3.67
N LYS A 77 -8.23 -4.48 3.35
CA LYS A 77 -9.23 -5.47 3.79
C LYS A 77 -9.31 -5.66 5.30
N SER A 78 -8.29 -5.27 6.04
CA SER A 78 -8.31 -5.31 7.51
C SER A 78 -9.14 -4.18 8.17
N MET A 79 -9.71 -3.26 7.39
CA MET A 79 -10.44 -2.11 7.90
C MET A 79 -11.96 -2.29 7.79
N ASP A 80 -12.69 -1.97 8.85
CA ASP A 80 -14.16 -2.12 8.89
C ASP A 80 -14.89 -1.20 7.89
N CYS A 81 -14.27 -0.09 7.50
CA CYS A 81 -14.83 0.83 6.50
C CYS A 81 -14.57 0.42 5.05
N VAL A 82 -13.88 -0.70 4.81
CA VAL A 82 -13.67 -1.26 3.48
C VAL A 82 -14.65 -2.39 3.26
N ASP A 83 -15.31 -2.38 2.11
CA ASP A 83 -16.20 -3.45 1.66
C ASP A 83 -15.41 -4.49 0.87
N ASP A 84 -14.64 -4.04 -0.12
CA ASP A 84 -13.70 -4.89 -0.86
C ASP A 84 -12.48 -4.09 -1.36
N ALA A 85 -11.42 -4.82 -1.69
CA ALA A 85 -10.23 -4.30 -2.32
C ALA A 85 -9.65 -5.32 -3.32
N PHE A 86 -9.29 -4.85 -4.51
CA PHE A 86 -8.78 -5.71 -5.58
C PHE A 86 -7.79 -4.96 -6.45
N ASP A 87 -6.87 -5.67 -7.11
CA ASP A 87 -5.87 -5.10 -8.01
C ASP A 87 -6.05 -5.61 -9.45
N ASP A 88 -5.37 -4.92 -10.36
CA ASP A 88 -5.30 -5.25 -11.78
C ASP A 88 -4.30 -6.39 -12.11
N LYS A 89 -4.07 -7.33 -11.18
CA LYS A 89 -3.05 -8.37 -11.32
C LYS A 89 -3.29 -9.37 -12.46
N CYS A 90 -4.54 -9.50 -12.92
CA CYS A 90 -4.91 -10.42 -14.02
C CYS A 90 -4.96 -9.74 -15.38
N GLN A 91 -4.63 -8.44 -15.46
CA GLN A 91 -4.45 -7.76 -16.73
C GLN A 91 -3.11 -8.15 -17.34
N ASN A 92 -3.10 -8.47 -18.63
CA ASN A 92 -1.87 -8.66 -19.38
C ASN A 92 -1.18 -7.30 -19.56
N LYS A 93 -0.13 -7.07 -18.79
CA LYS A 93 0.69 -5.86 -18.85
C LYS A 93 2.06 -6.20 -19.40
N ILE A 94 2.55 -5.34 -20.29
CA ILE A 94 3.94 -5.42 -20.75
C ILE A 94 4.84 -5.12 -19.55
N ALA A 95 5.81 -6.01 -19.30
CA ALA A 95 6.77 -5.88 -18.20
C ALA A 95 7.81 -4.78 -18.51
N ILE A 96 7.42 -3.52 -18.32
CA ILE A 96 8.28 -2.34 -18.49
C ILE A 96 8.69 -1.84 -17.10
N TYR A 97 9.96 -1.44 -16.94
CA TYR A 97 10.46 -0.80 -15.72
C TYR A 97 10.61 0.72 -15.93
N PRO A 98 10.11 1.57 -15.02
CA PRO A 98 9.27 1.22 -13.87
C PRO A 98 7.87 0.73 -14.30
N GLY A 99 7.32 -0.20 -13.53
CA GLY A 99 5.99 -0.76 -13.77
C GLY A 99 4.89 0.04 -13.07
N TRP A 100 3.65 -0.40 -13.22
CA TRP A 100 2.50 0.19 -12.55
C TRP A 100 1.43 -0.84 -12.17
N SER A 101 0.71 -0.54 -11.09
CA SER A 101 -0.47 -1.30 -10.66
C SER A 101 -1.51 -0.37 -10.07
N ILE A 102 -2.76 -0.75 -10.25
CA ILE A 102 -3.91 -0.08 -9.70
C ILE A 102 -4.51 -0.99 -8.63
N VAL A 103 -4.74 -0.41 -7.45
CA VAL A 103 -5.52 -1.04 -6.38
C VAL A 103 -6.84 -0.30 -6.26
N GLY A 104 -7.94 -0.96 -6.59
CA GLY A 104 -9.30 -0.50 -6.35
C GLY A 104 -9.77 -0.87 -4.95
N VAL A 105 -10.50 0.03 -4.31
CA VAL A 105 -11.07 -0.15 -2.97
C VAL A 105 -12.48 0.42 -2.93
N ILE A 106 -13.44 -0.38 -2.48
CA ILE A 106 -14.80 0.05 -2.19
C ILE A 106 -14.87 0.43 -0.71
N PHE A 107 -15.20 1.69 -0.46
CA PHE A 107 -15.33 2.24 0.88
C PHE A 107 -16.80 2.38 1.29
N LYS A 108 -17.10 2.02 2.53
CA LYS A 108 -18.38 2.28 3.22
C LYS A 108 -18.36 3.70 3.79
N THR A 109 -19.07 4.63 3.16
CA THR A 109 -19.22 6.02 3.63
C THR A 109 -20.61 6.25 4.21
N ASP A 110 -20.81 7.35 4.93
CA ASP A 110 -22.13 7.75 5.46
C ASP A 110 -23.14 8.03 4.32
N ALA A 111 -22.64 8.35 3.12
CA ALA A 111 -23.44 8.61 1.91
C ALA A 111 -23.63 7.37 1.00
N GLY A 112 -23.13 6.20 1.42
CA GLY A 112 -23.16 4.96 0.64
C GLY A 112 -21.78 4.45 0.22
N LEU A 113 -21.74 3.57 -0.78
CA LEU A 113 -20.49 2.96 -1.26
C LEU A 113 -19.75 3.91 -2.21
N ALA A 114 -18.42 3.99 -2.05
CA ALA A 114 -17.56 4.80 -2.91
C ALA A 114 -16.34 3.98 -3.35
N GLU A 115 -16.23 3.74 -4.66
CA GLU A 115 -15.09 3.04 -5.24
C GLU A 115 -13.99 4.02 -5.67
N LYS A 116 -12.78 3.80 -5.15
CA LYS A 116 -11.58 4.59 -5.44
C LYS A 116 -10.46 3.69 -5.92
N CYS A 117 -9.69 4.20 -6.86
CA CYS A 117 -8.50 3.54 -7.37
C CYS A 117 -7.26 4.31 -6.95
N PHE A 118 -6.23 3.57 -6.57
CA PHE A 118 -4.91 4.08 -6.23
C PHE A 118 -3.91 3.60 -7.28
N SER A 119 -3.36 4.54 -8.05
CA SER A 119 -2.30 4.26 -9.01
C SER A 119 -0.95 4.26 -8.31
N ILE A 120 -0.22 3.15 -8.47
CA ILE A 120 1.03 2.87 -7.77
C ILE A 120 2.08 2.50 -8.81
N GLN A 121 3.18 3.24 -8.81
CA GLN A 121 4.35 2.88 -9.61
C GLN A 121 5.17 1.81 -8.88
N LYS A 122 5.55 0.76 -9.61
CA LYS A 122 6.43 -0.32 -9.16
C LYS A 122 7.85 -0.02 -9.62
N GLY A 123 8.71 0.30 -8.65
CA GLY A 123 10.10 0.64 -8.90
C GLY A 123 10.27 2.10 -9.24
N THR A 124 11.44 2.65 -8.95
CA THR A 124 11.81 4.02 -9.34
C THR A 124 13.32 4.12 -9.56
N THR A 125 13.77 5.22 -10.14
CA THR A 125 15.18 5.50 -10.34
C THR A 125 15.58 6.64 -9.41
N GLY A 126 16.70 6.50 -8.71
CA GLY A 126 17.21 7.55 -7.83
C GLY A 126 18.73 7.68 -7.92
N THR A 127 19.24 8.86 -7.59
CA THR A 127 20.67 9.13 -7.48
C THR A 127 21.16 8.87 -6.06
N ILE A 128 22.37 8.32 -5.93
CA ILE A 128 23.05 8.15 -4.64
C ILE A 128 23.77 9.46 -4.31
N ASN A 129 23.61 9.95 -3.10
CA ASN A 129 24.35 11.10 -2.60
C ASN A 129 25.46 10.59 -1.67
N ILE A 130 26.72 10.86 -2.00
CA ILE A 130 27.87 10.51 -1.16
C ILE A 130 28.45 11.83 -0.66
N LEU A 131 28.23 12.14 0.62
CA LEU A 131 28.85 13.28 1.31
C LEU A 131 28.70 14.63 0.58
N GLY A 132 27.51 14.92 0.06
CA GLY A 132 27.21 16.17 -0.66
C GLY A 132 27.63 16.17 -2.13
N TRP A 133 28.45 15.22 -2.56
CA TRP A 133 28.71 14.96 -3.97
C TRP A 133 27.59 14.10 -4.55
N ARG A 134 26.99 14.58 -5.65
CA ARG A 134 25.91 13.90 -6.39
C ARG A 134 26.47 13.27 -7.67
N PRO A 135 27.23 12.16 -7.59
CA PRO A 135 27.62 11.47 -8.80
C PRO A 135 26.35 11.05 -9.55
N LYS A 136 26.34 11.15 -10.89
CA LYS A 136 25.22 10.72 -11.75
C LYS A 136 25.10 9.18 -11.82
N ILE A 137 25.33 8.49 -10.71
CA ILE A 137 25.13 7.05 -10.59
C ILE A 137 23.65 6.83 -10.29
N SER A 138 22.94 6.48 -11.35
CA SER A 138 21.53 6.09 -11.32
C SER A 138 21.40 4.70 -10.69
N ARG A 139 20.65 4.59 -9.59
CA ARG A 139 20.33 3.32 -8.93
C ARG A 139 18.83 3.05 -9.04
N THR A 140 18.48 1.86 -9.50
CA THR A 140 17.10 1.34 -9.43
C THR A 140 16.72 1.09 -7.97
N LYS A 141 15.49 1.44 -7.61
CA LYS A 141 14.93 1.21 -6.29
C LYS A 141 13.66 0.41 -6.42
N ASN A 142 13.60 -0.76 -5.79
CA ASN A 142 12.49 -1.71 -5.89
C ASN A 142 11.39 -1.40 -4.87
N LYS A 143 10.92 -0.15 -4.87
CA LYS A 143 9.90 0.35 -3.93
C LYS A 143 8.62 0.74 -4.65
N LEU A 144 7.51 0.69 -3.92
CA LEU A 144 6.25 1.27 -4.37
C LEU A 144 6.30 2.79 -4.24
N VAL A 145 5.71 3.47 -5.22
CA VAL A 145 5.56 4.93 -5.20
C VAL A 145 4.11 5.26 -5.52
N TYR A 146 3.44 5.87 -4.54
CA TYR A 146 2.09 6.40 -4.73
C TYR A 146 2.08 7.49 -5.81
N LYS A 147 1.13 7.43 -6.74
CA LYS A 147 0.93 8.46 -7.78
C LYS A 147 -0.32 9.29 -7.55
N ILE A 148 -1.49 8.67 -7.60
CA ILE A 148 -2.76 9.39 -7.58
C ILE A 148 -3.91 8.50 -7.11
N MET A 149 -4.96 9.15 -6.59
CA MET A 149 -6.25 8.56 -6.28
C MET A 149 -7.31 9.18 -7.17
N TYR A 150 -8.22 8.37 -7.70
CA TYR A 150 -9.34 8.83 -8.53
C TYR A 150 -10.56 7.91 -8.38
N ASN A 151 -11.72 8.38 -8.86
CA ASN A 151 -12.95 7.58 -8.90
C ASN A 151 -12.87 6.54 -10.01
N CYS A 152 -13.24 5.30 -9.73
CA CYS A 152 -13.20 4.22 -10.72
C CYS A 152 -14.36 3.23 -10.52
N PRO A 153 -15.62 3.66 -10.72
CA PRO A 153 -16.77 2.79 -10.52
C PRO A 153 -16.71 1.56 -11.45
N GLY A 154 -16.92 0.38 -10.88
CA GLY A 154 -16.92 -0.91 -11.57
C GLY A 154 -15.53 -1.56 -11.73
N PHE A 155 -14.46 -0.93 -11.26
CA PHE A 155 -13.10 -1.45 -11.45
C PHE A 155 -12.91 -2.83 -10.82
N ILE A 156 -13.31 -3.03 -9.56
CA ILE A 156 -13.13 -4.29 -8.85
C ILE A 156 -13.87 -5.43 -9.57
N ASP A 157 -15.11 -5.20 -9.99
CA ASP A 157 -15.91 -6.20 -10.68
C ASP A 157 -15.32 -6.58 -12.03
N GLU A 158 -14.82 -5.59 -12.77
CA GLU A 158 -14.10 -5.82 -14.02
C GLU A 158 -12.83 -6.64 -13.81
N GLN A 159 -12.01 -6.30 -12.82
CA GLN A 159 -10.77 -7.04 -12.55
C GLN A 159 -11.02 -8.47 -12.07
N LYS A 160 -12.07 -8.70 -11.27
CA LYS A 160 -12.51 -10.06 -10.91
C LYS A 160 -12.90 -10.85 -12.16
N LYS A 161 -13.68 -10.27 -13.08
CA LYS A 161 -14.04 -10.91 -14.35
C LYS A 161 -12.81 -11.23 -15.20
N ASN A 162 -11.85 -10.31 -15.27
CA ASN A 162 -10.59 -10.53 -15.98
C ASN A 162 -9.84 -11.74 -15.40
N CYS A 163 -9.76 -11.87 -14.07
CA CYS A 163 -9.14 -13.04 -13.44
C CYS A 163 -9.85 -14.37 -13.72
N VAL A 164 -11.15 -14.36 -13.99
CA VAL A 164 -11.89 -15.58 -14.38
C VAL A 164 -11.60 -15.94 -15.84
N LYS A 165 -11.52 -14.95 -16.73
CA LYS A 165 -11.23 -15.14 -18.15
C LYS A 165 -9.78 -15.53 -18.45
N SER A 166 -8.84 -15.13 -17.60
CA SER A 166 -7.41 -15.44 -17.74
C SER A 166 -7.03 -16.84 -17.23
N LYS A 167 -7.99 -17.64 -16.76
CA LYS A 167 -7.81 -19.06 -16.42
C LYS A 167 -8.20 -19.93 -17.61
#